data_AF-A0A820KRK5-F1
#
_entry.id   AF-A0A820KRK5-F1
#
_cell.length_a   1.000
_cell.length_b   1.000
_cell.length_c   1.000
_cell.angle_alpha   90.00
_cell.angle_beta   90.00
_cell.angle_gamma   90.00
#
_symmetry.space_group_name_H-M   'P 1'
#
loop_
_entity.id
_entity.type
_entity.pdbx_description
1 polymer ?
#
loop_
_entity_poly.entity_id
_entity_poly.type
_entity_poly.pdbx_seq_one_letter_code
_entity_poly.pdbx_strand_id
1 'polypeptide(L)'
;SISFIERFWIYLISNLASIICSIFVLYYFLFSRKLRRSLHNHVIIVLLIINLITEITNIPWALYYYKNGVVWVFSPLFCQFWKFIDGSTYVTIARLVAWTSIERYILIYNDNWMSTKKKKILLHYMPISIIVIYGFILYIIINFFLSCDHPYYSTIIYF
;
A
#
# COMPACT_ATOMS: atom_id res chain seq x y z
N SER A 1 10.05 -26.78 6.49
CA SER A 1 10.23 -25.32 6.45
C SER A 1 10.75 -24.95 5.07
N ILE A 2 10.18 -23.93 4.41
CA ILE A 2 10.62 -23.49 3.09
C ILE A 2 12.00 -22.82 3.22
N SER A 3 12.96 -23.27 2.43
CA SER A 3 14.34 -22.75 2.40
C SER A 3 14.42 -21.32 1.86
N PHE A 4 15.50 -20.60 2.17
CA PHE A 4 15.73 -19.23 1.69
C PHE A 4 15.69 -19.10 0.16
N ILE A 5 16.26 -20.08 -0.55
CA ILE A 5 16.28 -20.12 -2.01
C ILE A 5 14.86 -20.29 -2.59
N GLU A 6 14.05 -21.18 -2.01
CA GLU A 6 12.68 -21.40 -2.47
C GLU A 6 11.83 -20.13 -2.27
N ARG A 7 11.96 -19.46 -1.11
CA ARG A 7 11.30 -18.16 -0.88
C ARG A 7 11.70 -17.14 -1.94
N PHE A 8 13.00 -17.02 -2.23
CA PHE A 8 13.50 -16.09 -3.23
C PHE A 8 12.81 -16.27 -4.59
N TRP A 9 12.76 -17.50 -5.12
CA TRP A 9 12.17 -17.76 -6.43
C TRP A 9 10.65 -17.52 -6.46
N ILE A 10 9.94 -17.94 -5.41
CA ILE A 10 8.48 -17.73 -5.30
C ILE A 10 8.17 -16.23 -5.28
N TYR A 11 8.87 -15.44 -4.45
CA TYR A 11 8.66 -14.00 -4.39
C TYR A 11 9.07 -13.31 -5.69
N LEU A 12 10.17 -13.71 -6.34
CA LEU A 12 10.64 -13.09 -7.58
C LEU A 12 9.63 -13.27 -8.72
N ILE A 13 9.19 -14.51 -8.96
CA ILE A 13 8.26 -14.82 -10.05
C ILE A 13 6.90 -14.15 -9.79
N SER A 14 6.40 -14.24 -8.56
CA SER A 14 5.13 -13.64 -8.17
C SER A 14 5.18 -12.11 -8.29
N ASN A 15 6.28 -11.47 -7.89
CA ASN A 15 6.44 -10.02 -7.98
C ASN A 15 6.51 -9.54 -9.43
N LEU A 16 7.25 -10.24 -10.30
CA LEU A 16 7.32 -9.88 -11.72
C LEU A 16 5.94 -9.98 -12.38
N ALA A 17 5.20 -11.07 -12.12
CA ALA A 17 3.84 -11.24 -12.62
C ALA A 17 2.92 -10.14 -12.09
N SER A 18 3.01 -9.82 -10.80
CA SER A 18 2.18 -8.80 -10.14
C SER A 18 2.46 -7.41 -10.71
N ILE A 19 3.72 -7.02 -10.88
CA ILE A 19 4.10 -5.71 -11.46
C ILE A 19 3.56 -5.57 -12.89
N ILE A 20 3.72 -6.60 -13.72
CA ILE A 20 3.23 -6.58 -15.11
C ILE A 20 1.71 -6.40 -15.13
N CYS A 21 0.99 -7.18 -14.32
CA CYS A 21 -0.46 -7.07 -14.19
C CYS A 21 -0.89 -5.69 -13.68
N SER A 22 -0.25 -5.19 -12.63
CA SER A 22 -0.54 -3.89 -12.01
C SER A 22 -0.32 -2.74 -12.99
N ILE A 23 0.79 -2.74 -13.74
CA ILE A 23 1.07 -1.72 -14.76
C ILE A 23 0.05 -1.79 -15.89
N PHE A 24 -0.27 -2.99 -16.40
CA PHE A 24 -1.25 -3.16 -17.47
C PHE A 24 -2.63 -2.64 -17.07
N VAL A 25 -3.10 -3.01 -15.88
CA VAL A 25 -4.40 -2.59 -15.34
C VAL A 25 -4.41 -1.09 -15.10
N LEU A 26 -3.35 -0.53 -14.49
CA LEU A 26 -3.23 0.90 -14.25
C LEU A 26 -3.22 1.70 -15.56
N TYR A 27 -2.48 1.24 -16.57
CA TYR A 27 -2.48 1.82 -17.91
C TYR A 27 -3.91 1.84 -18.49
N TYR A 28 -4.63 0.73 -18.44
CA TYR A 28 -5.98 0.65 -18.97
C TYR A 28 -6.95 1.61 -18.25
N PHE A 29 -6.86 1.71 -16.92
CA PHE A 29 -7.67 2.64 -16.13
C PHE A 29 -7.34 4.11 -16.42
N LEU A 30 -6.07 4.45 -16.60
CA LEU A 30 -5.63 5.82 -16.85
C LEU A 30 -5.95 6.28 -18.28
N PHE A 31 -5.84 5.42 -19.28
CA PHE A 31 -6.06 5.81 -20.68
C PHE A 31 -7.53 5.71 -21.12
N SER A 32 -8.34 4.83 -20.52
CA SER A 32 -9.76 4.75 -20.86
C SER A 32 -10.60 5.79 -20.10
N ARG A 33 -11.10 6.79 -20.84
CA ARG A 33 -11.95 7.87 -20.29
C ARG A 33 -13.25 7.35 -19.65
N LYS A 34 -13.80 6.24 -20.16
CA LYS A 34 -15.01 5.61 -19.59
C LYS A 34 -14.71 5.01 -18.23
N LEU A 35 -13.61 4.27 -18.12
CA LEU A 35 -13.21 3.64 -16.86
C LEU A 35 -12.80 4.70 -15.83
N ARG A 36 -12.01 5.70 -16.22
CA ARG A 36 -11.59 6.79 -15.32
C ARG A 36 -12.73 7.60 -14.74
N ARG A 37 -13.94 7.60 -15.33
CA ARG A 37 -15.09 8.36 -14.81
C ARG A 37 -15.89 7.61 -13.76
N SER A 38 -15.69 6.31 -13.61
CA SER A 38 -16.34 5.52 -12.57
C SER A 38 -15.69 5.81 -11.22
N LEU A 39 -16.50 6.19 -10.22
CA LEU A 39 -16.00 6.52 -8.87
C LEU A 39 -15.21 5.37 -8.27
N HIS A 40 -15.73 4.15 -8.38
CA HIS A 40 -15.08 2.94 -7.88
C HIS A 40 -13.64 2.77 -8.41
N ASN A 41 -13.42 3.13 -9.67
CA ASN A 41 -12.12 2.97 -10.32
C ASN A 41 -11.07 3.93 -9.77
N HIS A 42 -11.45 5.07 -9.17
CA HIS A 42 -10.48 5.96 -8.53
C HIS A 42 -9.81 5.30 -7.32
N VAL A 43 -10.57 4.60 -6.48
CA VAL A 43 -9.98 3.91 -5.32
C VAL A 43 -9.06 2.79 -5.79
N ILE A 44 -9.47 2.05 -6.83
CA ILE A 44 -8.62 1.01 -7.45
C ILE A 44 -7.32 1.61 -7.99
N ILE A 45 -7.37 2.76 -8.68
CA ILE A 45 -6.17 3.44 -9.18
C ILE A 45 -5.23 3.80 -8.02
N VAL A 46 -5.75 4.40 -6.94
CA VAL A 46 -4.94 4.74 -5.76
C VAL A 46 -4.33 3.48 -5.13
N LEU A 47 -5.11 2.41 -5.00
CA LEU A 47 -4.64 1.13 -4.48
C LEU A 47 -3.52 0.55 -5.34
N LEU A 48 -3.68 0.53 -6.67
CA LEU A 48 -2.67 0.04 -7.61
C LEU A 48 -1.38 0.85 -7.54
N ILE A 49 -1.47 2.18 -7.39
CA ILE A 49 -0.28 3.04 -7.25
C ILE A 49 0.48 2.72 -5.96
N ILE A 50 -0.22 2.61 -4.82
CA ILE A 50 0.42 2.30 -3.54
C ILE A 50 0.99 0.87 -3.53
N ASN A 51 0.28 -0.08 -4.14
CA ASN A 51 0.75 -1.44 -4.28
C ASN A 51 2.00 -1.52 -5.17
N LEU A 52 2.02 -0.81 -6.30
CA LEU A 52 3.22 -0.73 -7.15
C LEU A 52 4.42 -0.16 -6.41
N ILE A 53 4.23 0.88 -5.57
CA ILE A 53 5.30 1.41 -4.72
C ILE A 53 5.85 0.31 -3.80
N THR A 54 4.98 -0.52 -3.23
CA THR A 54 5.36 -1.65 -2.36
C THR A 54 6.14 -2.72 -3.14
N GLU A 55 5.67 -3.08 -4.33
CA GLU A 55 6.27 -4.10 -5.21
C GLU A 55 7.65 -3.70 -5.74
N ILE A 56 7.89 -2.40 -5.98
CA ILE A 56 9.19 -1.90 -6.46
C ILE A 56 10.17 -1.54 -5.33
N THR A 57 9.71 -1.46 -4.08
CA THR A 57 10.57 -1.13 -2.93
C THR A 57 10.77 -2.32 -2.00
N ASN A 58 9.73 -2.71 -1.25
CA ASN A 58 9.82 -3.72 -0.20
C ASN A 58 10.20 -5.10 -0.73
N ILE A 59 9.63 -5.51 -1.86
CA ILE A 59 9.89 -6.85 -2.40
C ILE A 59 11.33 -7.01 -2.88
N PRO A 60 11.93 -6.08 -3.65
CA PRO A 60 13.36 -6.12 -3.98
C PRO A 60 14.28 -6.15 -2.76
N TRP A 61 13.97 -5.38 -1.70
CA TRP A 61 14.77 -5.38 -0.47
C TRP A 61 14.69 -6.73 0.25
N ALA A 62 13.50 -7.34 0.32
CA ALA A 62 13.31 -8.67 0.86
C ALA A 62 14.01 -9.75 0.02
N LEU A 63 13.94 -9.65 -1.32
CA LEU A 63 14.63 -10.57 -2.23
C LEU A 63 16.15 -10.51 -2.08
N TYR A 64 16.72 -9.32 -1.89
CA TYR A 64 18.13 -9.16 -1.61
C TYR A 64 18.53 -9.90 -0.32
N TYR A 65 17.71 -9.76 0.73
CA TYR A 65 17.90 -10.47 1.99
C TYR A 65 17.82 -11.99 1.81
N TYR A 66 16.83 -12.50 1.07
CA TYR A 66 16.69 -13.94 0.85
C TYR A 66 17.83 -14.55 0.04
N LYS A 67 18.44 -13.78 -0.87
CA LYS A 67 19.57 -14.24 -1.69
C LYS A 67 20.89 -14.21 -0.92
N ASN A 68 21.17 -13.12 -0.20
CA ASN A 68 22.49 -12.86 0.38
C ASN A 68 22.57 -13.14 1.89
N GLY A 69 21.44 -13.40 2.56
CA GLY A 69 21.37 -13.56 4.02
C GLY A 69 21.63 -12.28 4.81
N VAL A 70 21.81 -11.15 4.12
CA VAL A 70 22.15 -9.84 4.71
C VAL A 70 21.26 -8.75 4.12
N VAL A 71 20.99 -7.70 4.89
CA VAL A 71 20.20 -6.56 4.39
C VAL A 71 21.01 -5.74 3.40
N TRP A 72 20.33 -5.09 2.46
CA TRP A 72 20.99 -4.34 1.38
C TRP A 72 21.85 -3.19 1.90
N VAL A 73 21.29 -2.37 2.79
CA VAL A 73 21.98 -1.23 3.39
C VAL A 73 21.88 -1.35 4.91
N PHE A 74 23.02 -1.55 5.58
CA PHE A 74 23.13 -1.55 7.04
C PHE A 74 23.22 -0.12 7.58
N SER A 75 22.13 0.64 7.48
CA SER A 75 22.02 1.97 8.06
C SER A 75 20.75 2.09 8.91
N PRO A 76 20.80 2.66 10.13
CA PRO A 76 19.62 2.89 10.96
C PRO A 76 18.54 3.71 10.23
N LEU A 77 18.97 4.72 9.48
CA LEU A 77 18.10 5.55 8.64
C LEU A 77 17.38 4.74 7.57
N PHE A 78 18.09 3.82 6.90
CA PHE A 78 17.49 2.94 5.90
C PHE A 78 16.49 1.96 6.53
N CYS A 79 16.81 1.41 7.71
CA CYS A 79 15.90 0.52 8.43
C CYS A 79 14.61 1.21 8.85
N GLN A 80 14.69 2.43 9.41
CA GLN A 80 13.52 3.24 9.75
C GLN A 80 12.70 3.61 8.50
N PHE A 81 13.38 3.99 7.41
CA PHE A 81 12.72 4.29 6.14
C PHE A 81 11.99 3.08 5.56
N TRP A 82 12.63 1.91 5.57
CA TRP A 82 11.99 0.68 5.11
C TRP A 82 10.77 0.34 5.97
N LYS A 83 10.89 0.33 7.30
CA LYS A 83 9.75 0.11 8.21
C LYS A 83 8.62 1.10 7.99
N PHE A 84 8.96 2.37 7.73
CA PHE A 84 8.00 3.40 7.38
C PHE A 84 7.25 3.05 6.10
N ILE A 85 7.94 2.74 5.00
CA ILE A 85 7.31 2.40 3.72
C ILE A 85 6.45 1.14 3.86
N ASP A 86 7.00 0.08 4.45
CA ASP A 86 6.30 -1.19 4.63
C ASP A 86 5.02 -1.04 5.46
N GLY A 87 5.13 -0.50 6.66
CA GLY A 87 3.98 -0.35 7.53
C GLY A 87 2.94 0.64 7.00
N SER A 88 3.37 1.80 6.46
CA SER A 88 2.45 2.81 5.95
C SER A 88 1.67 2.31 4.72
N THR A 89 2.35 1.69 3.76
CA THR A 89 1.72 1.17 2.55
C THR A 89 0.77 0.01 2.87
N TYR A 90 1.20 -0.96 3.68
CA TYR A 90 0.38 -2.12 4.06
C TYR A 90 -0.92 -1.70 4.75
N VAL A 91 -0.82 -0.85 5.78
CA VAL A 91 -2.01 -0.37 6.50
C VAL A 91 -2.90 0.50 5.63
N THR A 92 -2.31 1.33 4.75
CA THR A 92 -3.09 2.17 3.83
C THR A 92 -3.85 1.32 2.81
N ILE A 93 -3.23 0.29 2.24
CA ILE A 93 -3.89 -0.66 1.33
C ILE A 93 -5.06 -1.34 2.05
N ALA A 94 -4.84 -1.90 3.24
CA ALA A 94 -5.90 -2.56 4.00
C ALA A 94 -7.09 -1.64 4.30
N ARG A 95 -6.82 -0.38 4.69
CA ARG A 95 -7.86 0.63 4.94
C ARG A 95 -8.58 1.05 3.67
N LEU A 96 -7.88 1.19 2.54
CA LEU A 96 -8.51 1.49 1.25
C LEU A 96 -9.40 0.34 0.79
N VAL A 97 -8.98 -0.92 0.95
CA VAL A 97 -9.82 -2.10 0.65
C VAL A 97 -11.08 -2.08 1.53
N ALA A 98 -10.95 -1.86 2.83
CA ALA A 98 -12.11 -1.73 3.71
C ALA A 98 -13.04 -0.59 3.25
N TRP A 99 -12.47 0.55 2.87
CA TRP A 99 -13.22 1.69 2.35
C TRP A 99 -13.96 1.35 1.04
N THR A 100 -13.34 0.63 0.09
CA THR A 100 -14.02 0.22 -1.15
C THR A 100 -15.28 -0.60 -0.89
N SER A 101 -15.25 -1.47 0.13
CA SER A 101 -16.42 -2.27 0.52
C SER A 101 -17.54 -1.39 1.08
N ILE A 102 -17.20 -0.43 1.96
CA ILE A 102 -18.15 0.54 2.51
C ILE A 102 -18.73 1.42 1.40
N GLU A 103 -17.89 1.93 0.52
CA GLU A 103 -18.30 2.77 -0.60
C GLU A 103 -19.28 2.02 -1.52
N ARG A 104 -18.97 0.77 -1.87
CA ARG A 104 -19.84 -0.07 -2.69
C ARG A 104 -21.19 -0.31 -2.01
N TYR A 105 -21.20 -0.53 -0.70
CA TYR A 105 -22.44 -0.65 0.07
C TYR A 105 -23.28 0.63 -0.01
N ILE A 106 -22.66 1.80 0.19
CA ILE A 106 -23.35 3.10 0.07
C ILE A 106 -23.93 3.30 -1.33
N LEU A 107 -23.17 2.95 -2.38
CA LEU A 107 -23.62 3.10 -3.78
C LEU A 107 -24.82 2.22 -4.12
N ILE A 108 -24.89 1.00 -3.57
CA ILE A 108 -25.99 0.05 -3.85
C ILE A 108 -27.25 0.41 -3.07
N TYR A 109 -27.12 0.76 -1.79
CA TYR A 109 -28.29 0.96 -0.91
C TYR A 109 -28.72 2.42 -0.76
N ASN A 110 -27.86 3.38 -1.11
CA ASN A 110 -28.09 4.81 -0.91
C ASN A 110 -27.57 5.65 -2.11
N ASP A 111 -27.94 5.28 -3.33
CA ASP A 111 -27.54 5.95 -4.58
C ASP A 111 -27.73 7.48 -4.56
N ASN A 112 -28.81 7.96 -3.94
CA ASN A 112 -29.13 9.39 -3.75
C ASN A 112 -28.06 10.16 -2.97
N TRP A 113 -27.25 9.49 -2.15
CA TRP A 113 -26.18 10.11 -1.38
C TRP A 113 -25.01 10.52 -2.27
N MET A 114 -24.86 9.93 -3.46
CA MET A 114 -23.80 10.31 -4.42
C MET A 114 -24.30 11.11 -5.63
N SER A 115 -25.53 11.62 -5.58
CA SER A 115 -26.15 12.35 -6.69
C SER A 115 -25.47 13.69 -7.04
N THR A 116 -24.99 14.45 -6.04
CA THR A 116 -24.43 15.80 -6.26
C THR A 116 -22.91 15.85 -6.18
N LYS A 117 -22.29 16.79 -6.90
CA LYS A 117 -20.83 16.99 -6.89
C LYS A 117 -20.27 17.23 -5.48
N LYS A 118 -20.95 18.04 -4.66
CA LYS A 118 -20.55 18.31 -3.26
C LYS A 118 -20.54 17.04 -2.42
N LYS A 119 -21.58 16.21 -2.53
CA LYS A 119 -21.65 14.94 -1.80
C LYS A 119 -20.59 13.95 -2.28
N LYS A 120 -20.27 13.89 -3.58
CA LYS A 120 -19.15 13.08 -4.09
C LYS A 120 -17.80 13.51 -3.50
N ILE A 121 -17.55 14.82 -3.37
CA ILE A 121 -16.32 15.31 -2.74
C ILE A 121 -16.24 14.83 -1.29
N LEU A 122 -17.32 14.97 -0.53
CA LEU A 122 -17.37 14.63 0.89
C LEU A 122 -17.39 13.12 1.18
N LEU A 123 -18.09 12.32 0.37
CA LEU A 123 -18.32 10.89 0.61
C LEU A 123 -17.39 9.98 -0.20
N HIS A 124 -16.63 10.48 -1.18
CA HIS A 124 -15.70 9.65 -1.95
C HIS A 124 -14.26 10.18 -1.84
N TYR A 125 -14.00 11.42 -2.28
CA TYR A 125 -12.63 11.94 -2.35
C TYR A 125 -12.01 12.27 -0.98
N MET A 126 -12.80 12.80 -0.05
CA MET A 126 -12.33 13.14 1.28
C MET A 126 -11.89 11.90 2.09
N PRO A 127 -12.69 10.81 2.18
CA PRO A 127 -12.27 9.59 2.86
C PRO A 127 -11.00 8.98 2.29
N ILE A 128 -10.86 8.90 0.96
CA ILE A 128 -9.64 8.39 0.31
C ILE A 128 -8.43 9.23 0.71
N SER A 129 -8.54 10.55 0.60
CA SER A 129 -7.47 11.48 0.96
C SER A 129 -7.09 11.35 2.44
N ILE A 130 -8.07 11.28 3.33
CA ILE A 130 -7.85 11.13 4.77
C ILE A 130 -7.15 9.81 5.07
N ILE A 131 -7.60 8.69 4.49
CA ILE A 131 -7.00 7.37 4.71
C ILE A 131 -5.53 7.37 4.30
N VAL A 132 -5.21 7.90 3.12
CA VAL A 132 -3.84 7.97 2.60
C VAL A 132 -2.98 8.87 3.48
N ILE A 133 -3.39 10.12 3.69
CA ILE A 133 -2.62 11.11 4.46
C ILE A 133 -2.42 10.62 5.89
N TYR A 134 -3.46 10.12 6.55
CA TYR A 134 -3.38 9.60 7.90
C TYR A 134 -2.47 8.38 8.00
N GLY A 135 -2.52 7.47 7.02
CA GLY A 135 -1.63 6.31 6.96
C GLY A 135 -0.15 6.72 6.96
N PHE A 136 0.23 7.66 6.09
CA PHE A 136 1.61 8.14 6.02
C PHE A 136 2.01 8.96 7.26
N ILE A 137 1.19 9.92 7.70
CA ILE A 137 1.52 10.76 8.87
C ILE A 137 1.70 9.91 10.13
N LEU A 138 0.79 8.97 10.38
CA LEU A 138 0.87 8.09 11.55
C LEU A 138 2.19 7.33 11.59
N TYR A 139 2.60 6.77 10.45
CA TYR A 139 3.86 6.01 10.37
C TYR A 139 5.10 6.89 10.37
N ILE A 140 5.02 8.15 9.92
CA ILE A 140 6.09 9.14 10.13
C ILE A 140 6.28 9.37 11.63
N ILE A 141 5.21 9.64 12.37
CA ILE A 141 5.27 9.88 13.82
C ILE A 141 5.85 8.66 14.54
N ILE A 142 5.31 7.46 14.27
CA ILE A 142 5.76 6.23 14.94
C ILE A 142 7.24 5.95 14.68
N ASN A 143 7.70 6.01 13.42
CA ASN A 143 9.06 5.57 13.08
C ASN A 143 10.14 6.64 13.34
N PHE A 144 9.84 7.92 13.14
CA PHE A 144 10.85 8.98 13.25
C PHE A 144 10.80 9.75 14.57
N PHE A 145 9.62 9.89 15.19
CA PHE A 145 9.46 10.69 16.41
C PHE A 145 9.29 9.82 17.67
N LEU A 146 8.70 8.64 17.52
CA LEU A 146 8.42 7.72 18.64
C LEU A 146 9.41 6.55 18.75
N SER A 147 10.37 6.43 17.82
CA SER A 147 11.51 5.50 17.96
C SER A 147 12.42 5.98 19.09
N CYS A 148 12.00 5.79 20.34
CA CYS A 148 12.87 5.94 21.49
C CYS A 148 13.94 4.83 21.47
N ASP A 149 15.16 5.17 21.87
CA ASP A 149 16.32 4.29 22.12
C ASP A 149 16.06 3.25 23.24
N HIS A 150 14.98 2.48 23.14
CA HIS A 150 14.62 1.47 24.12
C HIS A 150 14.92 0.06 23.57
N PRO A 151 15.94 -0.63 24.12
CA PRO A 151 16.38 -1.94 23.64
C PRO A 151 15.37 -3.08 23.86
N TYR A 152 14.16 -2.79 24.37
CA TYR A 152 13.10 -3.77 24.64
C TYR A 152 12.03 -3.87 23.53
N TYR A 153 11.93 -2.87 22.64
CA TYR A 153 10.92 -2.87 21.55
C TYR A 153 11.44 -3.48 20.23
N SER A 154 12.70 -3.87 20.17
CA SER A 154 13.28 -4.63 19.07
C SER A 154 12.82 -6.10 19.04
N THR A 155 11.88 -6.53 19.88
CA THR A 155 11.41 -7.94 19.92
C THR A 155 9.94 -8.10 19.49
N ILE A 156 9.14 -7.02 19.50
CA ILE A 156 7.69 -7.13 19.23
C ILE A 156 7.35 -6.89 17.74
N ILE A 157 8.26 -6.29 16.96
CA ILE A 157 8.02 -5.98 15.53
C ILE A 157 8.66 -7.03 14.58
N TYR A 158 9.23 -8.12 15.12
CA TYR A 158 9.84 -9.21 14.32
C TYR A 158 8.97 -10.48 14.21
N PHE A 159 7.65 -10.34 14.28
CA PHE A 159 6.71 -11.40 13.95
C PHE A 159 5.68 -10.93 12.93
#